data_AF-A0A7S2ATV3-F1
#
_entry.id   AF-A0A7S2ATV3-F1
#
_cell.length_a   1.000
_cell.length_b   1.000
_cell.length_c   1.000
_cell.angle_alpha   90.00
_cell.angle_beta   90.00
_cell.angle_gamma   90.00
#
_symmetry.space_group_name_H-M   'P 1'
#
loop_
_entity.id
_entity.type
_entity.pdbx_description
1 polymer ?
#
loop_
_entity_poly.entity_id
_entity_poly.type
_entity_poly.pdbx_seq_one_letter_code
_entity_poly.pdbx_strand_id
1 'polypeptide(L)'
;VFASGLLVGGSTYRYSKAPPEMVAKTERWGKLAAKFAVPLPAVALHFAFAPAVVSKVAVGLKTPAEVESTKRWLSTAIPAALWSEAKTAGLLDAACPTPGSIHAR
;
A
#
# COMPACT_ATOMS: atom_id res chain seq x y z
N VAL A 1 -3.83 -5.50 5.12
CA VAL A 1 -2.83 -4.86 4.24
C VAL A 1 -3.07 -5.18 2.77
N PHE A 2 -2.83 -6.42 2.30
CA PHE A 2 -2.87 -6.73 0.86
C PHE A 2 -4.25 -7.08 0.27
N ALA A 3 -5.32 -6.85 1.02
CA ALA A 3 -6.70 -7.05 0.60
C ALA A 3 -7.00 -8.44 0.00
N SER A 4 -6.64 -9.51 0.71
CA SER A 4 -6.74 -10.92 0.25
C SER A 4 -5.86 -11.26 -0.97
N GLY A 5 -4.89 -10.42 -1.30
CA GLY A 5 -3.90 -10.68 -2.34
C GLY A 5 -4.00 -9.74 -3.52
N LEU A 6 -5.07 -8.94 -3.64
CA LEU A 6 -5.26 -8.02 -4.77
C LEU A 6 -4.06 -7.09 -5.00
N LEU A 7 -3.48 -6.55 -3.91
CA LEU A 7 -2.37 -5.60 -4.02
C LEU A 7 -1.01 -6.25 -4.32
N VAL A 8 -0.94 -7.59 -4.30
CA VAL A 8 0.27 -8.39 -4.60
C VAL A 8 0.08 -9.24 -5.86
N GLY A 9 -0.88 -8.88 -6.73
CA GLY A 9 -1.13 -9.55 -8.01
C GLY A 9 -2.15 -10.69 -7.98
N GLY A 10 -2.81 -10.92 -6.84
CA GLY A 10 -3.95 -11.84 -6.73
C GLY A 10 -5.25 -11.25 -7.31
N SER A 11 -6.28 -12.08 -7.40
CA SER A 11 -7.58 -11.73 -7.98
C SER A 11 -8.72 -11.63 -6.96
N THR A 12 -8.41 -11.66 -5.66
CA THR A 12 -9.43 -11.67 -4.59
C THR A 12 -9.38 -10.40 -3.75
N TYR A 13 -10.55 -9.93 -3.30
CA TYR A 13 -10.77 -8.83 -2.39
C TYR A 13 -11.72 -9.28 -1.28
N ARG A 14 -11.33 -9.12 -0.01
CA ARG A 14 -12.12 -9.56 1.16
C ARG A 14 -12.56 -11.04 1.03
N TYR A 15 -11.63 -11.89 0.62
CA TYR A 15 -11.80 -13.35 0.45
C TYR A 15 -12.78 -13.79 -0.65
N SER A 16 -13.24 -12.86 -1.47
CA SER A 16 -14.08 -13.13 -2.64
C SER A 16 -13.40 -12.63 -3.92
N LYS A 17 -13.92 -12.98 -5.10
CA LYS A 17 -13.43 -12.41 -6.37
C LYS A 17 -13.47 -10.87 -6.30
N ALA A 18 -12.37 -10.23 -6.70
CA ALA A 18 -12.30 -8.78 -6.68
C ALA A 18 -13.34 -8.19 -7.65
N PRO A 19 -14.20 -7.27 -7.20
CA PRO A 19 -15.16 -6.63 -8.08
C PRO A 19 -14.43 -5.62 -9.00
N PRO A 20 -14.96 -5.33 -10.21
CA PRO A 20 -14.25 -4.56 -11.24
C PRO A 20 -13.74 -3.20 -10.77
N GLU A 21 -14.50 -2.50 -9.92
CA GLU A 21 -14.12 -1.21 -9.36
C GLU A 21 -12.88 -1.29 -8.45
N MET A 22 -12.70 -2.40 -7.73
CA MET A 22 -11.52 -2.60 -6.89
C MET A 22 -10.30 -3.00 -7.71
N VAL A 23 -10.50 -3.73 -8.81
CA VAL A 23 -9.43 -4.01 -9.79
C VAL A 23 -8.96 -2.71 -10.43
N ALA A 24 -9.89 -1.90 -10.96
CA ALA A 24 -9.57 -0.60 -11.56
C ALA A 24 -8.88 0.35 -10.56
N LYS A 25 -9.32 0.37 -9.30
CA LYS A 25 -8.65 1.14 -8.24
C LYS A 25 -7.23 0.64 -7.99
N THR A 26 -7.01 -0.67 -7.97
CA THR A 26 -5.69 -1.28 -7.80
C THR A 26 -4.76 -0.95 -8.97
N GLU A 27 -5.26 -0.97 -10.19
CA GLU A 27 -4.50 -0.58 -11.38
C GLU A 27 -4.07 0.89 -11.34
N ARG A 28 -4.96 1.79 -10.91
CA ARG A 28 -4.61 3.22 -10.74
C ARG A 28 -3.50 3.40 -9.70
N TRP A 29 -3.58 2.68 -8.59
CA TRP A 29 -2.51 2.65 -7.58
C TRP A 29 -1.22 2.05 -8.12
N GLY A 30 -1.30 0.98 -8.92
CA GLY A 30 -0.14 0.37 -9.57
C GLY A 30 0.57 1.33 -10.52
N LYS A 31 -0.17 2.07 -11.34
CA LYS A 31 0.37 3.11 -12.24
C LYS A 31 1.07 4.22 -11.45
N LEU A 32 0.46 4.68 -10.35
CA LEU A 32 1.07 5.69 -9.49
C LEU A 32 2.36 5.16 -8.83
N ALA A 33 2.33 3.97 -8.25
CA ALA A 33 3.51 3.35 -7.63
C ALA A 33 4.66 3.18 -8.64
N ALA A 34 4.34 2.73 -9.86
CA ALA A 34 5.29 2.58 -10.95
C ALA A 34 5.91 3.92 -11.39
N LYS A 35 5.14 5.02 -11.41
CA LYS A 35 5.67 6.37 -11.69
C LYS A 35 6.80 6.78 -10.73
N PHE A 36 6.73 6.32 -9.48
CA PHE A 36 7.75 6.56 -8.45
C PHE A 36 8.76 5.41 -8.31
N ALA A 37 8.74 4.44 -9.22
CA ALA A 37 9.61 3.26 -9.19
C ALA A 37 9.56 2.46 -7.88
N VAL A 38 8.40 2.45 -7.19
CA VAL A 38 8.20 1.70 -5.95
C VAL A 38 7.19 0.56 -6.14
N PRO A 39 7.34 -0.58 -5.45
CA PRO A 39 6.34 -1.64 -5.49
C PRO A 39 5.03 -1.23 -4.81
N LEU A 40 3.89 -1.52 -5.44
CA LEU A 40 2.57 -1.28 -4.82
C LEU A 40 2.41 -1.95 -3.43
N PRO A 41 2.89 -3.19 -3.20
CA PRO A 41 2.85 -3.79 -1.86
C PRO A 41 3.62 -2.98 -0.80
N ALA A 42 4.72 -2.32 -1.18
CA ALA A 42 5.48 -1.46 -0.29
C ALA A 42 4.68 -0.21 0.07
N VAL A 43 4.04 0.44 -0.92
CA VAL A 43 3.12 1.56 -0.67
C VAL A 43 2.02 1.14 0.32
N ALA A 44 1.37 -0.01 0.09
CA ALA A 44 0.31 -0.50 0.97
C ALA A 44 0.79 -0.76 2.41
N LEU A 45 1.99 -1.31 2.57
CA LEU A 45 2.61 -1.55 3.89
C LEU A 45 2.89 -0.25 4.63
N HIS A 46 3.57 0.69 3.97
CA HIS A 46 3.93 1.98 4.57
C HIS A 46 2.67 2.79 4.93
N PHE A 47 1.64 2.76 4.08
CA PHE A 47 0.35 3.39 4.39
C PHE A 47 -0.31 2.77 5.63
N ALA A 48 -0.22 1.45 5.84
CA ALA A 48 -0.81 0.79 7.01
C ALA A 48 -0.19 1.26 8.34
N PHE A 49 1.06 1.74 8.32
CA PHE A 49 1.75 2.33 9.47
C PHE A 49 1.58 3.86 9.60
N ALA A 50 0.90 4.50 8.64
CA ALA A 50 0.76 5.96 8.63
C ALA A 50 0.02 6.53 9.87
N PRO A 51 -1.07 5.92 10.38
CA PRO A 51 -1.74 6.46 11.56
C PRO A 51 -0.88 6.27 12.82
N ALA A 52 -0.64 7.34 13.58
CA ALA A 52 0.23 7.31 14.77
C ALA A 52 -0.18 6.31 15.87
N VAL A 53 -1.45 5.88 15.90
CA VAL A 53 -1.96 4.88 16.84
C VAL A 53 -1.51 3.45 16.50
N VAL A 54 -1.04 3.20 15.28
CA VAL A 54 -0.68 1.86 14.81
C VAL A 54 0.74 1.53 15.23
N SER A 55 0.89 0.60 16.19
CA SER A 55 2.21 0.09 16.60
C SER A 55 2.63 -1.19 15.86
N LYS A 56 1.67 -1.95 15.33
CA LYS A 56 1.90 -3.23 14.64
C LYS A 56 0.93 -3.40 13.49
N VAL A 57 1.40 -4.01 12.42
CA VAL A 57 0.60 -4.35 11.24
C VAL A 57 0.73 -5.84 10.96
N ALA A 58 -0.38 -6.56 10.99
CA ALA A 58 -0.40 -7.99 10.68
C ALA A 58 -0.51 -8.23 9.17
N VAL A 59 0.34 -9.14 8.66
CA VAL A 59 0.36 -9.58 7.26
C VAL A 59 0.32 -11.10 7.21
N GLY A 60 -0.57 -11.63 6.37
CA GLY A 60 -0.63 -13.07 6.11
C GLY A 60 0.39 -13.45 5.05
N LEU A 61 1.28 -14.38 5.38
CA LEU A 61 2.35 -14.87 4.52
C LEU A 61 2.34 -16.42 4.55
N LYS A 62 2.56 -17.05 3.41
CA LYS A 62 2.47 -18.51 3.21
C LYS A 62 3.82 -19.16 2.95
N THR A 63 4.80 -18.39 2.46
CA THR A 63 6.10 -18.94 2.04
C THR A 63 7.28 -18.10 2.56
N PRO A 64 8.49 -18.68 2.70
CA PRO A 64 9.68 -17.92 3.04
C PRO A 64 9.99 -16.79 2.05
N ALA A 65 9.71 -16.98 0.76
CA ALA A 65 9.90 -15.96 -0.26
C ALA A 65 9.00 -14.73 -0.03
N GLU A 66 7.78 -14.92 0.45
CA GLU A 66 6.87 -13.83 0.82
C GLU A 66 7.35 -13.06 2.06
N VAL A 67 7.98 -13.75 3.02
CA VAL A 67 8.63 -13.11 4.17
C VAL A 67 9.75 -12.20 3.70
N GLU A 68 10.66 -12.69 2.86
CA GLU A 68 11.78 -11.91 2.35
C GLU A 68 11.32 -10.75 1.46
N SER A 69 10.27 -10.94 0.67
CA SER A 69 9.68 -9.85 -0.13
C SER A 69 9.08 -8.77 0.76
N THR A 70 8.37 -9.17 1.82
CA THR A 70 7.77 -8.23 2.78
C THR A 70 8.83 -7.43 3.53
N LYS A 71 9.93 -8.07 3.95
CA LYS A 71 11.08 -7.37 4.56
C LYS A 71 11.66 -6.32 3.61
N ARG A 72 11.89 -6.67 2.34
CA ARG A 72 12.36 -5.72 1.33
C ARG A 72 11.41 -4.54 1.14
N TRP A 73 10.10 -4.81 1.10
CA TRP A 73 9.09 -3.76 0.97
C TRP A 73 9.05 -2.82 2.18
N LEU A 74 9.19 -3.36 3.39
CA LEU A 74 9.32 -2.55 4.61
C LEU A 74 10.52 -1.61 4.56
N SER A 75 11.64 -2.06 4.01
CA SER A 75 12.86 -1.25 3.85
C SER A 75 12.83 -0.32 2.63
N THR A 76 11.79 -0.35 1.80
CA THR A 76 11.70 0.51 0.61
C THR A 76 11.35 1.94 1.03
N ALA A 77 12.15 2.93 0.64
CA ALA A 77 11.81 4.34 0.84
C ALA A 77 10.65 4.74 -0.08
N ILE A 78 9.53 5.19 0.49
CA ILE A 78 8.39 5.69 -0.27
C ILE A 78 8.47 7.23 -0.33
N PRO A 79 8.64 7.83 -1.52
CA PRO A 79 8.73 9.29 -1.64
C PRO A 79 7.47 9.99 -1.12
N ALA A 80 7.64 11.08 -0.35
CA ALA A 80 6.51 11.86 0.15
C ALA A 80 5.59 12.39 -0.98
N ALA A 81 6.17 12.68 -2.15
CA ALA A 81 5.46 13.12 -3.34
C ALA A 81 4.43 12.10 -3.84
N LEU A 82 4.64 10.80 -3.62
CA LEU A 82 3.66 9.77 -3.97
C LEU A 82 2.35 9.98 -3.22
N TRP A 83 2.43 10.31 -1.92
CA TRP A 83 1.25 10.53 -1.08
C TRP A 83 0.49 11.79 -1.48
N SER A 84 1.22 12.88 -1.76
CA SER A 84 0.64 14.12 -2.27
C SER A 84 -0.07 13.90 -3.60
N GLU A 85 0.55 13.16 -4.53
CA GLU A 85 -0.06 12.87 -5.82
C GLU A 85 -1.26 11.92 -5.69
N ALA A 86 -1.22 10.95 -4.78
CA ALA A 86 -2.37 10.08 -4.50
C ALA A 86 -3.59 10.89 -4.03
N LYS A 87 -3.38 11.94 -3.22
CA LYS A 87 -4.44 12.86 -2.79
C LYS A 87 -4.98 13.67 -3.98
N THR A 88 -4.09 14.29 -4.76
CA THR A 88 -4.47 15.05 -5.96
C THR A 88 -5.23 14.20 -6.98
N ALA A 89 -4.84 12.93 -7.14
CA ALA A 89 -5.47 11.99 -8.06
C ALA A 89 -6.79 11.38 -7.51
N GLY A 90 -7.24 11.78 -6.31
CA GLY A 90 -8.43 11.25 -5.66
C GLY A 90 -8.34 9.76 -5.29
N LEU A 91 -7.11 9.24 -5.15
CA LEU A 91 -6.87 7.87 -4.68
C LEU A 91 -6.86 7.80 -3.15
N LEU A 92 -6.48 8.90 -2.50
CA LEU A 92 -6.64 9.16 -1.07
C LEU A 92 -7.47 10.41 -0.84
N ASP A 93 -8.17 10.44 0.28
CA ASP A 93 -8.79 11.67 0.77
C ASP A 93 -7.73 12.70 1.18
N ALA A 94 -8.00 13.99 0.97
CA ALA A 94 -7.05 15.06 1.28
C ALA A 94 -6.63 15.09 2.77
N ALA A 95 -7.56 14.77 3.67
CA ALA A 95 -7.34 14.73 5.12
C ALA A 95 -6.72 13.39 5.59
N CYS A 96 -6.53 12.42 4.70
CA CYS A 96 -5.98 11.12 5.06
C CYS A 96 -4.53 11.27 5.57
N PRO A 97 -4.18 10.73 6.76
CA PRO A 97 -2.81 10.75 7.26
C PRO A 97 -1.91 9.87 6.40
N THR A 98 -0.69 10.35 6.14
CA THR A 98 0.29 9.65 5.28
C THR A 98 1.65 9.59 5.98
N PRO A 99 2.51 8.61 5.67
CA PRO A 99 3.84 8.53 6.28
C PRO A 99 4.61 9.85 6.16
N GLY A 100 5.19 10.31 7.26
CA GLY A 100 5.91 11.60 7.33
C GLY A 100 5.03 12.85 7.45
N SER A 101 3.69 12.74 7.41
CA SER A 101 2.80 13.89 7.65
C SER A 101 2.59 14.21 9.14
N ILE A 102 3.13 13.38 10.03
CA ILE A 102 3.04 13.53 11.48
C ILE A 102 4.46 13.82 11.97
N HIS A 103 4.65 14.96 12.62
CA HIS A 103 5.93 15.36 13.20
C HIS A 103 6.54 14.20 14.01
N ALA A 104 7.84 14.02 13.83
CA ALA A 104 8.65 12.96 14.40
C ALA A 104 8.34 12.68 15.88
N ARG A 105 8.32 11.39 16.23
CA ARG A 105 8.70 10.98 17.59
C ARG A 105 10.22 10.90 17.65
#